data_AF-A0A9E6NN97-F1
#
_entry.id   AF-A0A9E6NN97-F1
#
_cell.length_a   1.000
_cell.length_b   1.000
_cell.length_c   1.000
_cell.angle_alpha   90.00
_cell.angle_beta   90.00
_cell.angle_gamma   90.00
#
_symmetry.space_group_name_H-M   'P 1'
#
loop_
_entity.id
_entity.type
_entity.pdbx_description
1 polymer ?
#
loop_
_entity_poly.entity_id
_entity_poly.type
_entity_poly.pdbx_seq_one_letter_code
_entity_poly.pdbx_strand_id
1 'polypeptide(L)'
;MNNALSFALPEDILSVSQRAGAGVPIDAIACAIERADSVLTLLEDHFEGESRLSNRVIAAVIWDVRGTLGLIKTLALHGDTTSVPAEHEGGAL
;
A
#
# COMPACT_ATOMS: atom_id res chain seq x y z
N MET A 1 18.41 19.55 -14.87
CA MET A 1 18.51 18.36 -15.72
C MET A 1 17.21 17.60 -15.60
N ASN A 2 16.45 17.54 -16.69
CA ASN A 2 15.12 16.93 -16.73
C ASN A 2 15.29 15.40 -16.65
N ASN A 3 14.98 14.82 -15.49
CA ASN A 3 14.71 13.38 -15.41
C ASN A 3 13.42 13.14 -16.19
N ALA A 4 13.55 12.78 -17.46
CA ALA A 4 12.44 12.18 -18.19
C ALA A 4 12.06 10.93 -17.40
N LEU A 5 10.88 10.97 -16.76
CA LEU A 5 10.32 9.84 -16.03
C LEU A 5 10.02 8.74 -17.06
N SER A 6 10.99 7.85 -17.27
CA SER A 6 10.82 6.63 -18.05
C SER A 6 10.00 5.67 -17.22
N PHE A 7 8.68 5.82 -17.25
CA PHE A 7 7.76 4.84 -16.69
C PHE A 7 7.73 3.63 -17.62
N ALA A 8 8.43 2.56 -17.26
CA ALA A 8 8.48 1.32 -18.03
C ALA A 8 7.34 0.37 -17.65
N LEU A 9 6.79 0.52 -16.45
CA LEU A 9 5.73 -0.29 -15.89
C LEU A 9 4.65 0.59 -15.21
N PRO A 10 3.39 0.13 -15.13
CA PRO A 10 2.34 0.82 -14.35
C PRO A 10 2.74 1.08 -12.89
N GLU A 11 3.57 0.22 -12.32
CA GLU A 11 4.11 0.37 -10.97
C GLU A 11 5.03 1.60 -10.84
N ASP A 12 5.73 1.99 -11.90
CA ASP A 12 6.66 3.13 -11.88
C ASP A 12 5.91 4.45 -11.70
N ILE A 13 4.65 4.55 -12.18
CA ILE A 13 3.78 5.73 -12.02
C ILE A 13 3.49 6.01 -10.55
N LEU A 14 3.56 4.97 -9.71
CA LEU A 14 3.18 4.99 -8.30
C LEU A 14 4.41 5.06 -7.39
N SER A 15 5.60 5.13 -7.98
CA SER A 15 6.84 5.29 -7.24
C SER A 15 6.84 6.64 -6.52
N VAL A 16 7.11 6.60 -5.21
CA VAL A 16 7.25 7.81 -4.41
C VAL A 16 8.65 8.34 -4.61
N SER A 17 8.77 9.61 -5.01
CA SER A 17 10.06 10.29 -5.10
C SER A 17 10.78 10.29 -3.74
N GLN A 18 12.09 10.01 -3.74
CA GLN A 18 12.91 10.16 -2.52
C GLN A 18 12.94 11.59 -1.96
N ARG A 19 12.51 12.58 -2.74
CA ARG A 19 12.40 13.99 -2.34
C ARG A 19 10.97 14.38 -1.97
N ALA A 20 10.06 13.42 -1.87
CA ALA A 20 8.69 13.69 -1.47
C ALA A 20 8.67 14.28 -0.05
N GLY A 21 7.81 15.28 0.18
CA GLY A 21 7.64 15.87 1.50
C GLY A 21 7.08 14.85 2.49
N ALA A 22 7.22 15.13 3.79
CA ALA A 22 6.54 14.36 4.83
C ALA A 22 5.03 14.26 4.55
N GLY A 23 4.40 13.14 4.88
CA GLY A 23 3.00 12.86 4.54
C GLY A 23 2.80 12.22 3.16
N VAL A 24 3.56 12.63 2.14
CA VAL A 24 3.37 12.09 0.77
C VAL A 24 3.67 10.57 0.68
N PRO A 25 4.73 10.03 1.32
CA PRO A 25 4.94 8.58 1.34
C PRO A 25 3.82 7.80 2.02
N ILE A 26 3.24 8.31 3.12
CA ILE A 26 2.16 7.62 3.82
C ILE A 26 0.85 7.66 3.01
N ASP A 27 0.54 8.78 2.35
CA ASP A 27 -0.59 8.90 1.44
C ASP A 27 -0.46 7.93 0.26
N ALA A 28 0.74 7.78 -0.28
CA ALA A 28 1.01 6.84 -1.37
C ALA A 28 0.85 5.37 -0.90
N ILE A 29 1.30 5.03 0.30
CA ILE A 29 1.07 3.71 0.91
C ILE A 29 -0.44 3.46 1.08
N ALA A 30 -1.16 4.42 1.66
CA ALA A 30 -2.60 4.32 1.84
C ALA A 30 -3.33 4.14 0.50
N CYS A 31 -2.97 4.94 -0.52
CA CYS A 31 -3.52 4.84 -1.87
C CYS A 31 -3.25 3.48 -2.52
N ALA A 32 -2.02 2.95 -2.40
CA ALA A 32 -1.67 1.65 -2.94
C ALA A 32 -2.47 0.52 -2.27
N ILE A 33 -2.67 0.60 -0.95
CA ILE A 33 -3.48 -0.35 -0.19
C ILE A 33 -4.95 -0.30 -0.64
N GLU A 34 -5.56 0.88 -0.74
CA GLU A 34 -6.95 1.03 -1.21
C GLU A 34 -7.15 0.47 -2.63
N ARG A 35 -6.18 0.68 -3.52
CA ARG A 35 -6.24 0.11 -4.87
C ARG A 35 -6.16 -1.42 -4.82
N ALA A 36 -5.26 -1.98 -4.01
CA ALA A 36 -5.16 -3.42 -3.84
C ALA A 36 -6.45 -4.02 -3.26
N ASP A 37 -7.03 -3.39 -2.23
CA ASP A 37 -8.29 -3.82 -1.63
C ASP A 37 -9.46 -3.78 -2.62
N SER A 38 -9.51 -2.75 -3.47
CA SER A 38 -10.52 -2.65 -4.54
C SER A 38 -10.43 -3.83 -5.52
N VAL A 39 -9.23 -4.21 -5.95
CA VAL A 39 -9.03 -5.35 -6.85
C VAL A 39 -9.39 -6.67 -6.16
N LEU A 40 -9.00 -6.85 -4.89
CA LEU A 40 -9.34 -8.04 -4.12
C LEU A 40 -10.84 -8.15 -3.86
N THR A 41 -11.53 -7.04 -3.63
CA THR A 41 -13.00 -7.01 -3.47
C THR A 41 -13.71 -7.47 -4.74
N LEU A 42 -13.26 -7.01 -5.92
CA LEU A 42 -13.79 -7.48 -7.20
C LEU A 42 -13.54 -8.98 -7.42
N LEU A 43 -12.39 -9.47 -6.95
CA LEU A 43 -12.05 -10.88 -7.04
C LEU A 43 -12.88 -11.74 -6.07
N GLU A 44 -13.13 -11.23 -4.86
CA GLU A 44 -13.95 -11.89 -3.84
C GLU A 44 -15.38 -12.12 -4.35
N ASP A 45 -16.01 -11.11 -4.95
CA ASP A 45 -17.35 -11.20 -5.56
C ASP A 45 -17.44 -12.32 -6.61
N HIS A 46 -16.37 -12.52 -7.39
CA HIS A 46 -16.30 -13.61 -8.37
C HIS A 46 -16.31 -15.01 -7.74
N PHE A 47 -15.81 -15.16 -6.50
CA PHE A 47 -15.66 -16.46 -5.84
C PHE A 47 -16.70 -16.74 -4.75
N GLU A 48 -17.37 -15.72 -4.20
CA GLU A 48 -18.30 -15.85 -3.06
C GLU A 48 -19.58 -16.64 -3.41
N GLY A 49 -20.02 -16.62 -4.67
CA GLY A 49 -21.25 -17.29 -5.14
C GLY A 49 -21.09 -18.75 -5.59
N GLU A 50 -19.88 -19.29 -5.62
CA GLU A 50 -19.59 -20.58 -6.27
C GLU A 50 -19.53 -21.77 -5.30
N SER A 51 -20.11 -22.91 -5.70
CA SER A 51 -20.24 -24.09 -4.84
C SER A 51 -18.98 -24.95 -4.73
N ARG A 52 -17.98 -24.71 -5.58
CA ARG A 52 -16.74 -25.50 -5.63
C ARG A 52 -15.87 -25.21 -4.41
N LEU A 53 -15.39 -26.27 -3.74
CA LEU A 53 -14.50 -26.15 -2.57
C LEU A 53 -13.28 -25.27 -2.85
N SER A 54 -12.69 -25.37 -4.05
CA SER A 54 -11.56 -24.53 -4.48
C SER A 54 -11.88 -23.04 -4.39
N ASN A 55 -13.10 -22.64 -4.73
CA ASN A 55 -13.51 -21.24 -4.78
C ASN A 55 -13.71 -20.71 -3.35
N ARG A 56 -14.22 -21.52 -2.44
CA ARG A 56 -14.29 -21.18 -1.01
C ARG A 56 -12.91 -21.02 -0.36
N VAL A 57 -11.96 -21.89 -0.72
CA VAL A 57 -10.57 -21.77 -0.24
C VAL A 57 -9.95 -20.48 -0.78
N ILE A 58 -10.15 -20.18 -2.07
CA ILE A 58 -9.66 -18.92 -2.68
C ILE A 58 -10.29 -17.71 -1.99
N ALA A 59 -11.61 -17.70 -1.78
CA ALA A 59 -12.30 -16.61 -1.07
C ALA A 59 -11.74 -16.40 0.35
N ALA A 60 -11.49 -17.47 1.11
CA ALA A 60 -10.88 -17.39 2.43
C ALA A 60 -9.45 -16.81 2.39
N VAL A 61 -8.66 -17.16 1.38
CA VAL A 61 -7.31 -16.58 1.19
C VAL A 61 -7.39 -15.10 0.81
N ILE A 62 -8.33 -14.72 -0.06
CA ILE A 62 -8.55 -13.31 -0.42
C ILE A 62 -8.89 -12.49 0.84
N TRP A 63 -9.80 -13.01 1.68
CA TRP A 63 -10.17 -12.38 2.94
C TRP A 63 -8.95 -12.18 3.87
N ASP A 64 -8.10 -13.19 4.02
CA ASP A 64 -6.88 -13.10 4.83
C ASP A 64 -5.89 -12.02 4.32
N VAL A 65 -5.68 -11.97 3.00
CA VAL A 65 -4.84 -10.94 2.37
C VAL A 65 -5.40 -9.53 2.63
N ARG A 66 -6.71 -9.34 2.50
CA ARG A 66 -7.36 -8.06 2.83
C ARG A 66 -7.17 -7.67 4.30
N GLY A 67 -7.27 -8.62 5.22
CA GLY A 67 -6.96 -8.42 6.63
C GLY A 67 -5.52 -7.96 6.86
N THR A 68 -4.56 -8.57 6.17
CA THR A 68 -3.14 -8.19 6.22
C THR A 68 -2.90 -6.79 5.67
N LEU A 69 -3.55 -6.42 4.55
CA LEU A 69 -3.49 -5.05 4.01
C LEU A 69 -4.04 -4.01 5.00
N GLY A 70 -5.13 -4.32 5.69
CA GLY A 70 -5.68 -3.47 6.76
C GLY A 70 -4.72 -3.30 7.94
N LEU A 71 -4.02 -4.37 8.33
CA LEU A 71 -2.98 -4.30 9.36
C LEU A 71 -1.81 -3.41 8.92
N ILE A 72 -1.31 -3.58 7.68
CA ILE A 72 -0.23 -2.75 7.12
C ILE A 72 -0.63 -1.28 7.14
N LYS A 73 -1.85 -0.93 6.70
CA LYS A 73 -2.36 0.44 6.72
C LYS A 73 -2.37 1.02 8.13
N THR A 74 -2.84 0.25 9.10
CA THR A 74 -2.90 0.65 10.51
C THR A 74 -1.50 0.92 11.07
N LEU A 75 -0.56 0.01 10.83
CA LEU A 75 0.82 0.16 11.28
C LEU A 75 1.52 1.35 10.60
N ALA A 76 1.30 1.55 9.31
CA ALA A 76 1.87 2.66 8.57
C ALA A 76 1.37 4.01 9.09
N LEU A 77 0.06 4.17 9.30
CA LEU A 77 -0.54 5.40 9.85
C LEU A 77 -0.11 5.65 11.30
N HIS A 78 -0.03 4.60 12.11
CA HIS A 78 0.48 4.70 13.47
C HIS A 78 1.95 5.12 13.48
N GLY A 79 2.78 4.52 12.62
CA GLY A 79 4.19 4.86 12.45
C GLY A 79 4.37 6.32 12.04
N ASP A 80 3.59 6.81 11.08
CA ASP A 80 3.62 8.22 10.64
C ASP A 80 3.23 9.19 11.77
N THR A 81 2.20 8.85 12.56
CA THR A 81 1.76 9.68 13.70
C THR A 81 2.76 9.70 14.86
N THR A 82 3.47 8.59 15.08
CA THR A 82 4.33 8.41 16.27
C THR A 82 5.82 8.64 16.00
N SER A 83 6.24 8.59 14.74
CA SER A 83 7.61 8.87 14.35
C SER A 83 7.76 10.37 14.09
N VAL A 84 8.32 11.11 15.04
CA VAL A 84 8.93 12.41 14.78
C VAL A 84 10.01 12.20 13.70
N PRO A 85 10.25 13.11 12.73
CA PRO A 85 11.45 13.00 11.90
C PRO A 85 12.62 12.85 12.87
N ALA A 86 13.31 11.70 12.84
CA ALA A 86 14.46 11.44 13.69
C ALA A 86 15.30 12.71 13.68
N GLU A 87 15.46 13.33 14.85
CA GLU A 87 16.11 14.62 14.98
C GLU A 87 17.35 14.57 14.09
N HIS A 88 17.45 15.49 13.14
CA HIS A 88 18.74 15.80 12.57
C HIS A 88 19.58 16.17 13.81
N GLU A 89 20.44 15.27 14.30
CA GLU A 89 21.52 15.62 15.19
C GLU A 89 22.37 16.62 14.41
N GLY A 90 21.94 17.87 14.50
CA GLY A 90 22.50 18.98 13.78
C GLY A 90 23.87 19.25 14.35
N GLY A 91 24.88 19.12 13.48
CA GLY A 91 26.08 19.94 13.50
C GLY A 91 27.02 19.71 14.68
N ALA A 92 28.18 19.12 14.38
CA ALA A 92 29.37 19.33 15.18
C ALA A 92 29.65 20.85 15.33
N LEU A 93 29.90 21.24 16.60
CA LEU A 93 30.57 22.41 17.18
C LEU A 93 31.00 23.55 16.23
#